data_AF-A0A835WEI6-F1
#
_entry.id   AF-A0A835WEI6-F1
#
_cell.length_a   1.000
_cell.length_b   1.000
_cell.length_c   1.000
_cell.angle_alpha   90.00
_cell.angle_beta   90.00
_cell.angle_gamma   90.00
#
_symmetry.space_group_name_H-M   'P 1'
#
loop_
_entity.id
_entity.type
_entity.pdbx_description
1 polymer ?
#
loop_
_entity_poly.entity_id
_entity_poly.type
_entity_poly.pdbx_seq_one_letter_code
_entity_poly.pdbx_strand_id
1 'polypeptide(L)'
;MAPDVDDLTARLKVFLQNLGTSPASTDEAVIEYAASVLSTMVEDGEDDDLQENLEHLDMLLVGACGDSYENVPEGERHLQLAEIVQEAQRAAKVAPTAPADCASAPVTAAGNQFKGLSLGSNSSSSLGRGGGSTGSSEGGSGRENVAPDGTAAGGSAGSSAPSAVVRELAALCSGAVPDGFLVYALERKYYGDAEGLAAWLLDASPVDLREATEEWEELRNQEAAEAEDARLLKEHNKKQILSKFDLRPVTAPKDPRKVAKGVSAPDAFIGKEAEAQKKVRYLDGRVVSNKGEKFIIEKTGEEWDGGSRGKVYTKGKRGKGFT
;
A
#
# COMPACT_ATOMS: atom_id res chain seq x y z
N MET A 1 -13.63 9.02 22.89
CA MET A 1 -12.79 10.19 22.57
C MET A 1 -11.82 9.67 21.54
N ALA A 2 -11.83 10.24 20.32
CA ALA A 2 -10.93 9.81 19.26
C ALA A 2 -9.48 9.90 19.78
N PRO A 3 -8.63 8.88 19.54
CA PRO A 3 -7.21 9.01 19.85
C PRO A 3 -6.62 10.19 19.07
N ASP A 4 -5.68 10.90 19.69
CA ASP A 4 -4.99 11.99 19.02
C ASP A 4 -4.08 11.42 17.93
N VAL A 5 -4.33 11.78 16.67
CA VAL A 5 -3.53 11.33 15.52
C VAL A 5 -2.07 11.73 15.70
N ASP A 6 -1.79 12.85 16.38
CA ASP A 6 -0.43 13.29 16.68
C ASP A 6 0.29 12.33 17.66
N ASP A 7 -0.43 11.77 18.64
CA ASP A 7 0.12 10.78 19.58
C ASP A 7 0.42 9.45 18.88
N LEU A 8 -0.50 8.99 18.02
CA LEU A 8 -0.30 7.80 17.19
C LEU A 8 0.88 7.97 16.22
N THR A 9 1.01 9.15 15.61
CA THR A 9 2.13 9.51 14.74
C THR A 9 3.45 9.45 15.51
N ALA A 10 3.50 9.99 16.73
CA ALA A 10 4.70 9.93 17.57
C ALA A 10 5.08 8.50 17.95
N ARG A 11 4.10 7.66 18.34
CA ARG A 11 4.31 6.24 18.66
C ARG A 11 4.84 5.47 17.46
N LEU A 12 4.24 5.67 16.29
CA LEU A 12 4.66 5.03 15.05
C LEU A 12 6.09 5.41 14.67
N LYS A 13 6.48 6.68 14.82
CA LYS A 13 7.87 7.12 14.57
C LYS A 13 8.87 6.47 15.51
N VAL A 14 8.54 6.32 16.80
CA VAL A 14 9.41 5.63 17.77
C VAL A 14 9.56 4.16 17.41
N PHE A 15 8.47 3.48 17.06
CA PHE A 15 8.50 2.11 16.57
C PHE A 15 9.40 1.96 15.35
N LEU A 16 9.19 2.77 14.33
CA LEU A 16 9.99 2.78 13.11
C LEU A 16 11.48 3.05 13.39
N GLN A 17 11.78 3.98 14.30
CA GLN A 17 13.15 4.27 14.73
C GLN A 17 13.82 3.07 15.43
N ASN A 18 13.06 2.32 16.24
CA ASN A 18 13.56 1.12 16.93
C ASN A 18 13.89 0.00 15.95
N LEU A 19 13.19 -0.06 14.82
CA LEU A 19 13.50 -1.00 13.72
C LEU A 19 14.69 -0.54 12.86
N GLY A 20 15.35 0.57 13.22
CA GLY A 20 16.49 1.11 12.48
C GLY A 20 16.11 1.87 11.21
N THR A 21 14.81 2.12 10.97
CA THR A 21 14.40 3.01 9.89
C THR A 21 14.74 4.46 10.27
N SER A 22 15.37 5.19 9.36
CA SER A 22 15.71 6.58 9.61
C SER A 22 14.45 7.44 9.44
N PRO A 23 14.10 8.33 10.39
CA PRO A 23 12.95 9.23 10.22
C PRO A 23 13.13 10.19 9.03
N ALA A 24 14.36 10.35 8.53
CA ALA A 24 14.64 11.15 7.34
C ALA A 24 14.42 10.40 6.02
N SER A 25 14.34 9.06 6.05
CA SER A 25 14.11 8.24 4.84
C SER A 25 12.64 7.93 4.58
N THR A 26 11.80 7.98 5.62
CA THR A 26 10.38 7.67 5.52
C THR A 26 9.59 8.93 5.16
N ASP A 27 8.70 8.83 4.17
CA ASP A 27 7.82 9.94 3.78
C ASP A 27 6.84 10.27 4.91
N GLU A 28 6.87 11.52 5.39
CA GLU A 28 6.01 12.01 6.47
C GLU A 28 4.52 11.82 6.14
N ALA A 29 4.12 11.95 4.87
CA ALA A 29 2.74 11.75 4.45
C ALA A 29 2.29 10.28 4.61
N VAL A 30 3.22 9.33 4.46
CA VAL A 30 2.93 7.92 4.71
C VAL A 30 2.75 7.66 6.20
N ILE A 31 3.56 8.28 7.05
CA ILE A 31 3.45 8.14 8.51
C ILE A 31 2.12 8.73 8.99
N GLU A 32 1.72 9.89 8.49
CA GLU A 32 0.43 10.52 8.83
C GLU A 32 -0.76 9.67 8.37
N TYR A 33 -0.69 9.09 7.16
CA TYR A 33 -1.70 8.15 6.68
C TYR A 33 -1.76 6.88 7.54
N ALA A 34 -0.61 6.29 7.86
CA ALA A 34 -0.51 5.12 8.72
C ALA A 34 -1.08 5.38 10.12
N ALA A 35 -0.80 6.55 10.70
CA ALA A 35 -1.38 6.98 11.97
C ALA A 35 -2.90 7.18 11.88
N SER A 36 -3.40 7.67 10.75
CA SER A 36 -4.84 7.80 10.50
C SER A 36 -5.54 6.44 10.43
N VAL A 37 -4.92 5.44 9.80
CA VAL A 37 -5.40 4.04 9.77
C VAL A 37 -5.39 3.44 11.18
N LEU A 38 -4.33 3.65 11.96
CA LEU A 38 -4.29 3.22 13.36
C LEU A 38 -5.41 3.89 14.19
N SER A 39 -5.73 5.16 13.92
CA SER A 39 -6.81 5.88 14.58
C SER A 39 -8.17 5.22 14.32
N THR A 40 -8.46 4.83 13.08
CA THR A 40 -9.73 4.15 12.76
C THR A 40 -9.82 2.79 13.46
N MET A 41 -8.71 2.03 13.54
CA MET A 41 -8.68 0.74 14.25
C MET A 41 -8.93 0.90 15.77
N VAL A 42 -8.46 1.99 16.36
CA VAL A 42 -8.72 2.31 17.77
C VAL A 42 -10.19 2.69 17.99
N GLU A 43 -10.82 3.36 17.03
CA GLU A 43 -12.22 3.78 17.11
C GLU A 43 -13.21 2.64 16.87
N ASP A 44 -12.93 1.77 15.90
CA ASP A 44 -13.90 0.78 15.44
C ASP A 44 -14.03 -0.41 16.41
N GLY A 45 -13.04 -0.69 17.25
CA GLY A 45 -13.15 -1.54 18.45
C GLY A 45 -13.64 -2.98 18.25
N GLU A 46 -13.96 -3.37 17.02
CA GLU A 46 -14.39 -4.70 16.62
C GLU A 46 -13.15 -5.48 16.13
N ASP A 47 -12.88 -6.61 16.78
CA ASP A 47 -11.69 -7.43 16.53
C ASP A 47 -11.71 -8.09 15.13
N ASP A 48 -12.88 -8.16 14.49
CA ASP A 48 -13.09 -8.94 13.25
C ASP A 48 -12.31 -8.37 12.05
N ASP A 49 -12.11 -7.05 11.99
CA ASP A 49 -11.38 -6.36 10.90
C ASP A 49 -9.95 -5.94 11.31
N LEU A 50 -9.54 -6.20 12.57
CA LEU A 50 -8.25 -5.75 13.09
C LEU A 50 -7.09 -6.37 12.29
N GLN A 51 -7.18 -7.67 12.01
CA GLN A 51 -6.12 -8.41 11.31
C GLN A 51 -5.94 -7.92 9.86
N GLU A 52 -7.03 -7.73 9.11
CA GLU A 52 -6.98 -7.25 7.72
C GLU A 52 -6.43 -5.83 7.64
N ASN A 53 -6.79 -4.97 8.60
CA ASN A 53 -6.26 -3.62 8.69
C ASN A 53 -4.77 -3.59 9.06
N LEU A 54 -4.30 -4.50 9.93
CA LEU A 54 -2.89 -4.67 10.25
C LEU A 54 -2.08 -5.14 9.03
N GLU A 55 -2.62 -6.08 8.24
CA GLU A 55 -1.98 -6.56 7.01
C GLU A 55 -1.84 -5.44 5.96
N HIS A 56 -2.88 -4.62 5.77
CA HIS A 56 -2.82 -3.46 4.88
C HIS A 56 -1.80 -2.42 5.34
N LEU A 57 -1.76 -2.16 6.66
CA LEU A 57 -0.81 -1.23 7.25
C LEU A 57 0.63 -1.73 7.10
N ASP A 58 0.86 -3.03 7.33
CA ASP A 58 2.17 -3.66 7.16
C ASP A 58 2.65 -3.56 5.72
N MET A 59 1.79 -3.87 4.74
CA MET A 59 2.11 -3.76 3.31
C MET A 59 2.48 -2.32 2.90
N LEU A 60 1.79 -1.31 3.45
CA LEU A 60 2.14 0.09 3.24
C LEU A 60 3.53 0.42 3.81
N LEU A 61 3.83 -0.03 5.02
CA LEU A 61 5.08 0.25 5.71
C LEU A 61 6.27 -0.48 5.07
N VAL A 62 6.10 -1.71 4.58
CA VAL A 62 7.10 -2.41 3.77
C VAL A 62 7.46 -1.57 2.54
N GLY A 63 6.46 -1.09 1.79
CA GLY A 63 6.69 -0.28 0.59
C GLY A 63 7.36 1.08 0.87
N ALA A 64 7.12 1.68 2.04
CA ALA A 64 7.63 3.00 2.38
C ALA A 64 8.96 2.99 3.13
N CYS A 65 9.23 1.95 3.93
CA CYS A 65 10.40 1.86 4.79
C CYS A 65 11.50 0.94 4.24
N GLY A 66 11.18 0.10 3.24
CA GLY A 66 12.12 -0.79 2.55
C GLY A 66 12.75 -1.84 3.47
N ASP A 67 13.97 -2.28 3.10
CA ASP A 67 14.66 -3.43 3.70
C ASP A 67 14.77 -3.36 5.23
N SER A 68 14.92 -2.16 5.82
CA SER A 68 15.06 -2.02 7.27
C SER A 68 13.81 -2.47 8.03
N TYR A 69 12.63 -2.26 7.45
CA TYR A 69 11.37 -2.75 8.01
C TYR A 69 11.12 -4.21 7.62
N GLU A 70 11.42 -4.58 6.38
CA GLU A 70 11.21 -5.94 5.85
C GLU A 70 12.06 -7.01 6.56
N ASN A 71 13.25 -6.65 7.07
CA ASN A 71 14.14 -7.55 7.81
C ASN A 71 13.56 -8.07 9.14
N VAL A 72 12.53 -7.43 9.68
CA VAL A 72 11.84 -7.88 10.90
C VAL A 72 10.80 -8.92 10.50
N PRO A 73 10.70 -10.10 11.14
CA PRO A 73 9.69 -11.10 10.80
C PRO A 73 8.26 -10.53 10.85
N GLU A 74 7.43 -10.87 9.87
CA GLU A 74 6.06 -10.35 9.71
C GLU A 74 5.23 -10.46 11.00
N GLY A 75 5.26 -11.63 11.65
CA GLY A 75 4.53 -11.83 12.91
C GLY A 75 4.98 -10.90 14.05
N GLU A 76 6.26 -10.51 14.09
CA GLU A 76 6.76 -9.56 15.08
C GLU A 76 6.32 -8.14 14.76
N ARG A 77 6.31 -7.74 13.47
CA ARG A 77 5.81 -6.44 13.03
C ARG A 77 4.34 -6.26 13.37
N HIS A 78 3.51 -7.27 13.05
CA HIS A 78 2.08 -7.24 13.34
C HIS A 78 1.80 -7.17 14.85
N LEU A 79 2.55 -7.92 15.67
CA LEU A 79 2.41 -7.85 17.13
C LEU A 79 2.74 -6.46 17.67
N GLN A 80 3.80 -5.82 17.18
CA GLN A 80 4.18 -4.46 17.62
C GLN A 80 3.17 -3.40 17.15
N LEU A 81 2.64 -3.52 15.92
CA LEU A 81 1.56 -2.64 15.44
C LEU A 81 0.28 -2.83 16.26
N ALA A 82 -0.10 -4.07 16.56
CA ALA A 82 -1.24 -4.38 17.42
C ALA A 82 -1.06 -3.82 18.85
N GLU A 83 0.16 -3.86 19.38
CA GLU A 83 0.49 -3.28 20.69
C GLU A 83 0.26 -1.76 20.70
N ILE A 84 0.65 -1.04 19.64
CA ILE A 84 0.40 0.40 19.50
C ILE A 84 -1.12 0.70 19.55
N VAL A 85 -1.92 -0.08 18.82
CA VAL A 85 -3.40 0.05 18.82
C VAL A 85 -3.97 -0.20 20.22
N GLN A 86 -3.55 -1.29 20.88
CA GLN A 86 -4.03 -1.64 22.21
C GLN A 86 -3.65 -0.59 23.27
N GLU A 87 -2.44 -0.05 23.21
CA GLU A 87 -2.03 1.02 24.12
C GLU A 87 -2.85 2.30 23.91
N ALA A 88 -3.10 2.67 22.66
CA ALA A 88 -3.95 3.82 22.33
C ALA A 88 -5.40 3.61 22.80
N GLN A 89 -5.97 2.41 22.61
CA GLN A 89 -7.29 2.04 23.15
C GLN A 89 -7.33 2.13 24.68
N ARG A 90 -6.29 1.63 25.38
CA ARG A 90 -6.17 1.75 26.84
C ARG A 90 -6.10 3.22 27.27
N ALA A 91 -5.31 4.04 26.60
CA ALA A 91 -5.20 5.47 26.87
C ALA A 91 -6.55 6.19 26.68
N ALA A 92 -7.25 5.90 25.58
CA ALA A 92 -8.57 6.46 25.28
C ALA A 92 -9.64 6.05 26.32
N LYS A 93 -9.54 4.84 26.88
CA LYS A 93 -10.46 4.35 27.91
C LYS A 93 -10.18 4.95 29.31
N VAL A 94 -8.92 5.29 29.60
CA VAL A 94 -8.50 5.89 30.87
C VAL A 94 -8.74 7.40 30.90
N ALA A 95 -8.80 8.07 29.74
CA ALA A 95 -9.14 9.49 29.64
C ALA A 95 -10.48 9.77 30.34
N PRO A 96 -10.48 10.42 31.52
CA PRO A 96 -11.69 10.57 32.32
C PRO A 96 -12.67 11.44 31.55
N THR A 97 -13.89 10.93 31.40
CA THR A 97 -15.08 11.74 31.12
C THR A 97 -15.28 12.70 32.29
N ALA A 98 -14.52 13.80 32.30
CA ALA A 98 -14.71 14.87 33.25
C ALA A 98 -16.13 15.42 33.05
N PRO A 99 -17.03 15.34 34.05
CA PRO A 99 -18.32 15.99 33.94
C PRO A 99 -18.08 17.50 33.86
N ALA A 100 -18.58 18.11 32.79
CA ALA A 100 -18.60 19.55 32.64
C ALA A 100 -19.58 20.15 33.66
N ASP A 101 -19.11 20.46 34.88
CA ASP A 101 -19.80 21.40 35.74
C ASP A 101 -18.90 22.04 36.82
N CYS A 102 -18.93 23.37 36.82
CA CYS A 102 -18.64 24.31 37.91
C CYS A 102 -17.22 24.51 38.48
N ALA A 103 -16.65 25.66 38.11
CA ALA A 103 -16.08 26.72 38.96
C ALA A 103 -14.84 26.46 39.86
N SER A 104 -13.77 27.21 39.55
CA SER A 104 -12.89 27.99 40.45
C SER A 104 -12.24 27.32 41.68
N ALA A 105 -10.93 27.04 41.60
CA ALA A 105 -9.85 27.59 42.47
C ALA A 105 -8.52 26.81 42.29
N PRO A 106 -7.34 27.39 42.64
CA PRO A 106 -6.02 26.86 42.26
C PRO A 106 -5.21 26.24 43.42
N VAL A 107 -4.05 25.66 43.05
CA VAL A 107 -2.88 25.24 43.88
C VAL A 107 -3.06 23.84 44.53
N THR A 108 -2.17 22.85 44.34
CA THR A 108 -0.82 22.75 44.94
C THR A 108 -0.01 21.59 44.33
N ALA A 109 1.31 21.75 44.36
CA ALA A 109 2.35 20.84 43.91
C ALA A 109 2.49 19.52 44.68
N ALA A 110 2.87 18.45 43.97
CA ALA A 110 3.78 17.37 44.37
C ALA A 110 4.04 16.56 43.07
N GLY A 111 5.24 16.57 42.47
CA GLY A 111 6.44 15.97 43.04
C GLY A 111 6.48 14.50 42.63
N ASN A 112 7.02 14.18 41.46
CA ASN A 112 7.63 12.86 41.27
C ASN A 112 8.77 12.89 40.25
N GLN A 113 9.86 12.31 40.73
CA GLN A 113 11.20 12.28 40.17
C GLN A 113 11.29 11.22 39.07
N PHE A 114 11.87 11.56 37.92
CA PHE A 114 12.48 10.58 37.03
C PHE A 114 13.99 10.85 36.94
N LYS A 115 14.76 9.96 37.60
CA LYS A 115 16.16 9.64 37.26
C LYS A 115 16.14 9.11 35.82
N GLY A 116 16.97 9.53 34.86
CA GLY A 116 18.38 9.84 34.97
C GLY A 116 19.17 8.63 34.49
N LEU A 117 19.42 8.52 33.18
CA LEU A 117 20.57 7.82 32.58
C LEU A 117 20.94 8.51 31.25
N SER A 118 21.96 9.36 31.31
CA SER A 118 22.86 9.69 30.20
C SER A 118 24.02 8.71 30.23
N LEU A 119 24.46 8.24 29.05
CA LEU A 119 25.82 7.80 28.64
C LEU A 119 25.63 6.92 27.38
N GLY A 120 26.27 7.13 26.24
CA GLY A 120 27.28 8.09 25.90
C GLY A 120 27.47 8.17 24.38
N SER A 121 27.88 9.36 23.95
CA SER A 121 28.46 9.60 22.63
C SER A 121 29.79 8.88 22.50
N ASN A 122 30.08 8.34 21.31
CA ASN A 122 31.41 8.23 20.74
C ASN A 122 31.32 8.28 19.21
N SER A 123 32.40 8.74 18.61
CA SER A 123 32.46 9.55 17.40
C SER A 123 33.04 8.79 16.20
N SER A 124 32.93 9.41 15.01
CA SER A 124 33.85 9.33 13.85
C SER A 124 33.72 8.06 12.99
N SER A 125 33.84 8.04 11.66
CA SER A 125 34.22 8.99 10.59
C SER A 125 33.87 8.31 9.24
N SER A 126 33.48 9.01 8.17
CA SER A 126 34.37 9.40 7.05
C SER A 126 33.77 8.95 5.70
N LEU A 127 33.81 9.84 4.70
CA LEU A 127 33.85 9.62 3.23
C LEU A 127 32.66 8.85 2.59
N GLY A 128 31.96 9.30 1.55
CA GLY A 128 32.25 10.27 0.50
C GLY A 128 31.65 9.74 -0.82
N ARG A 129 31.26 10.65 -1.73
CA ARG A 129 30.75 10.43 -3.11
C ARG A 129 29.33 9.85 -3.17
N GLY A 130 28.36 10.40 -3.91
CA GLY A 130 28.42 11.25 -5.10
C GLY A 130 27.70 10.52 -6.23
N GLY A 131 26.68 11.14 -6.82
CA GLY A 131 26.07 10.64 -8.06
C GLY A 131 24.56 10.77 -8.10
N GLY A 132 24.08 11.93 -8.56
CA GLY A 132 22.73 12.03 -9.07
C GLY A 132 22.62 11.33 -10.43
N SER A 133 21.42 10.82 -10.73
CA SER A 133 21.01 10.54 -12.10
C SER A 133 19.50 10.62 -12.20
N THR A 134 19.05 11.69 -12.84
CA THR A 134 17.71 11.87 -13.40
C THR A 134 17.58 11.10 -14.72
N GLY A 135 16.41 10.53 -14.97
CA GLY A 135 15.93 10.11 -16.31
C GLY A 135 14.68 9.25 -16.12
N SER A 136 13.48 9.72 -16.48
CA SER A 136 12.91 9.66 -17.86
C SER A 136 12.91 8.23 -18.42
N SER A 137 11.91 7.70 -19.11
CA SER A 137 10.55 8.02 -19.56
C SER A 137 10.15 6.79 -20.39
N GLU A 138 8.86 6.65 -20.73
CA GLU A 138 8.32 5.74 -21.78
C GLU A 138 8.19 4.26 -21.36
N GLY A 139 7.03 3.59 -21.42
CA GLY A 139 5.87 3.79 -22.29
C GLY A 139 6.03 2.98 -23.56
N GLY A 140 5.69 1.68 -23.54
CA GLY A 140 5.84 0.80 -24.70
C GLY A 140 4.92 -0.41 -24.67
N SER A 141 3.73 -0.24 -25.22
CA SER A 141 2.76 -1.29 -25.56
C SER A 141 3.18 -1.99 -26.87
N GLY A 142 2.96 -3.30 -26.95
CA GLY A 142 2.45 -3.91 -28.19
C GLY A 142 3.34 -4.92 -28.92
N ARG A 143 2.96 -6.21 -28.75
CA ARG A 143 2.55 -7.15 -29.82
C ARG A 143 3.57 -7.70 -30.85
N GLU A 144 3.58 -9.04 -30.88
CA GLU A 144 3.47 -9.94 -32.06
C GLU A 144 4.76 -10.46 -32.76
N ASN A 145 5.02 -11.75 -32.50
CA ASN A 145 5.37 -12.84 -33.44
C ASN A 145 5.99 -12.48 -34.81
N VAL A 146 7.28 -12.78 -34.99
CA VAL A 146 7.83 -13.41 -36.21
C VAL A 146 9.13 -14.16 -35.86
N ALA A 147 9.17 -15.48 -36.10
CA ALA A 147 10.42 -16.21 -36.38
C ALA A 147 10.57 -16.30 -37.91
N PRO A 148 11.79 -16.29 -38.48
CA PRO A 148 12.53 -17.55 -38.58
C PRO A 148 14.07 -17.45 -38.52
N ASP A 149 14.65 -18.63 -38.24
CA ASP A 149 15.99 -19.15 -38.57
C ASP A 149 17.07 -18.20 -39.12
N GLY A 150 18.17 -18.09 -38.39
CA GLY A 150 19.37 -17.39 -38.83
C GLY A 150 20.50 -17.47 -37.82
N THR A 151 21.29 -18.53 -37.92
CA THR A 151 22.57 -18.76 -37.24
C THR A 151 23.48 -17.53 -37.32
N ALA A 152 23.63 -16.82 -36.19
CA ALA A 152 24.72 -15.89 -35.96
C ALA A 152 25.14 -15.95 -34.49
N ALA A 153 26.32 -16.54 -34.26
CA ALA A 153 27.05 -16.47 -33.01
C ALA A 153 27.43 -15.00 -32.74
N GLY A 154 26.58 -14.32 -31.99
CA GLY A 154 26.84 -13.00 -31.41
C GLY A 154 26.68 -13.14 -29.90
N GLY A 155 27.74 -13.60 -29.23
CA GLY A 155 27.79 -13.69 -27.78
C GLY A 155 27.64 -12.31 -27.17
N SER A 156 26.41 -11.96 -26.82
CA SER A 156 26.09 -10.79 -26.02
C SER A 156 26.63 -11.06 -24.62
N ALA A 157 27.87 -10.65 -24.38
CA ALA A 157 28.52 -10.63 -23.08
C ALA A 157 27.90 -9.54 -22.19
N GLY A 158 26.59 -9.62 -21.98
CA GLY A 158 25.94 -9.01 -20.84
C GLY A 158 26.33 -9.87 -19.64
N SER A 159 27.43 -9.50 -19.00
CA SER A 159 27.98 -10.15 -17.80
C SER A 159 26.91 -10.21 -16.70
N SER A 160 26.15 -11.29 -16.71
CA SER A 160 25.49 -11.83 -15.53
C SER A 160 26.60 -12.36 -14.64
N ALA A 161 27.22 -11.45 -13.88
CA ALA A 161 28.17 -11.79 -12.83
C ALA A 161 27.74 -13.00 -11.95
N PRO A 162 26.44 -13.16 -11.57
CA PRO A 162 26.02 -14.34 -10.81
C PRO A 162 26.14 -15.66 -11.60
N SER A 163 25.98 -15.66 -12.93
CA SER A 163 26.08 -16.88 -13.74
C SER A 163 27.52 -17.41 -13.85
N ALA A 164 28.52 -16.53 -13.80
CA ALA A 164 29.92 -16.96 -13.82
C ALA A 164 30.31 -17.61 -12.48
N VAL A 165 29.93 -16.99 -11.36
CA VAL A 165 30.21 -17.50 -10.01
C VAL A 165 29.59 -18.88 -9.80
N VAL A 166 28.32 -19.06 -10.16
CA VAL A 166 27.62 -20.35 -10.02
C VAL A 166 28.31 -21.45 -10.83
N ARG A 167 28.86 -21.14 -12.00
CA ARG A 167 29.59 -22.11 -12.83
C ARG A 167 30.90 -22.56 -12.18
N GLU A 168 31.63 -21.64 -11.56
CA GLU A 168 32.85 -21.98 -10.81
C GLU A 168 32.53 -22.83 -9.57
N LEU A 169 31.47 -22.49 -8.84
CA LEU A 169 30.98 -23.29 -7.70
C LEU A 169 30.52 -24.70 -8.12
N ALA A 170 29.80 -24.80 -9.24
CA ALA A 170 29.38 -26.09 -9.80
C ALA A 170 30.58 -26.95 -10.21
N ALA A 171 31.65 -26.32 -10.73
CA ALA A 171 32.90 -27.00 -11.06
C ALA A 171 33.61 -27.54 -9.80
N LEU A 172 33.60 -26.80 -8.68
CA LEU A 172 34.14 -27.28 -7.40
C LEU A 172 33.41 -28.55 -6.92
N CYS A 173 32.09 -28.59 -7.07
CA CYS A 173 31.28 -29.75 -6.70
C CYS A 173 31.28 -30.87 -7.76
N SER A 174 32.05 -30.76 -8.85
CA SER A 174 32.03 -31.70 -9.98
C SER A 174 30.62 -31.96 -10.54
N GLY A 175 29.71 -30.99 -10.43
CA GLY A 175 28.31 -31.12 -10.85
C GLY A 175 27.43 -32.00 -9.94
N ALA A 176 27.89 -32.35 -8.73
CA ALA A 176 27.08 -33.12 -7.77
C ALA A 176 25.89 -32.32 -7.22
N VAL A 177 25.98 -30.98 -7.26
CA VAL A 177 24.99 -30.05 -6.73
C VAL A 177 24.32 -29.32 -7.90
N PRO A 178 22.97 -29.23 -7.95
CA PRO A 178 22.27 -28.56 -9.04
C PRO A 178 22.48 -27.04 -9.02
N ASP A 179 22.64 -26.43 -10.20
CA ASP A 179 22.87 -24.99 -10.35
C ASP A 179 21.81 -24.13 -9.65
N GLY A 180 20.55 -24.55 -9.67
CA GLY A 180 19.46 -23.83 -8.99
C GLY A 180 19.63 -23.75 -7.47
N PHE A 181 20.20 -24.79 -6.86
CA PHE A 181 20.52 -24.78 -5.43
C PHE A 181 21.66 -23.82 -5.14
N LEU A 182 22.68 -23.78 -5.99
CA LEU A 182 23.82 -22.86 -5.82
C LEU A 182 23.39 -21.41 -5.93
N VAL A 183 22.50 -21.08 -6.86
CA VAL A 183 21.88 -19.74 -6.96
C VAL A 183 21.11 -19.42 -5.68
N TYR A 184 20.23 -20.32 -5.24
CA TYR A 184 19.44 -20.15 -4.02
C TYR A 184 20.32 -19.95 -2.78
N ALA A 185 21.32 -20.80 -2.58
CA ALA A 185 22.22 -20.73 -1.45
C ALA A 185 23.03 -19.42 -1.46
N LEU A 186 23.51 -19.01 -2.63
CA LEU A 186 24.26 -17.77 -2.79
C LEU A 186 23.39 -16.56 -2.46
N GLU A 187 22.16 -16.47 -2.96
CA GLU A 187 21.29 -15.31 -2.75
C GLU A 187 20.66 -15.28 -1.35
N ARG A 188 20.19 -16.41 -0.83
CA ARG A 188 19.37 -16.48 0.39
C ARG A 188 20.14 -16.86 1.65
N LYS A 189 21.14 -17.74 1.55
CA LYS A 189 21.90 -18.21 2.73
C LYS A 189 23.19 -17.42 2.95
N TYR A 190 23.88 -17.07 1.86
CA TYR A 190 25.20 -16.43 1.90
C TYR A 190 25.19 -14.98 1.41
N TYR A 191 24.03 -14.42 1.04
CA TYR A 191 23.85 -13.00 0.67
C TYR A 191 24.85 -12.48 -0.39
N GLY A 192 25.21 -13.33 -1.35
CA GLY A 192 26.17 -13.04 -2.41
C GLY A 192 27.62 -13.37 -2.07
N ASP A 193 27.92 -13.87 -0.86
CA ASP A 193 29.26 -14.31 -0.48
C ASP A 193 29.62 -15.66 -1.13
N ALA A 194 30.26 -15.58 -2.29
CA ALA A 194 30.72 -16.74 -3.04
C ALA A 194 31.85 -17.51 -2.34
N GLU A 195 32.73 -16.81 -1.61
CA GLU A 195 33.86 -17.45 -0.92
C GLU A 195 33.37 -18.25 0.29
N GLY A 196 32.44 -17.68 1.07
CA GLY A 196 31.78 -18.38 2.17
C GLY A 196 31.02 -19.62 1.72
N LEU A 197 30.27 -19.53 0.62
CA LEU A 197 29.58 -20.68 0.04
C LEU A 197 30.57 -21.74 -0.46
N ALA A 198 31.65 -21.34 -1.15
CA ALA A 198 32.68 -22.27 -1.61
C ALA A 198 33.37 -23.00 -0.44
N ALA A 199 33.70 -22.28 0.64
CA ALA A 199 34.28 -22.87 1.84
C ALA A 199 33.34 -23.91 2.47
N TRP A 200 32.05 -23.57 2.61
CA TRP A 200 31.05 -24.52 3.10
C TRP A 200 30.92 -25.75 2.19
N LEU A 201 30.89 -25.57 0.87
CA LEU A 201 30.79 -26.69 -0.09
C LEU A 201 31.98 -27.66 -0.01
N LEU A 202 33.17 -27.15 0.33
CA LEU A 202 34.38 -27.96 0.50
C LEU A 202 34.42 -28.67 1.86
N ASP A 203 33.90 -28.04 2.91
CA ASP A 203 33.88 -28.59 4.27
C ASP A 203 32.69 -29.53 4.53
N ALA A 204 31.58 -29.35 3.81
CA ALA A 204 30.37 -30.13 3.99
C ALA A 204 30.56 -31.60 3.55
N SER A 205 30.00 -32.53 4.33
CA SER A 205 30.01 -33.93 3.93
C SER A 205 29.04 -34.16 2.75
N PRO A 206 29.24 -35.22 1.94
CA PRO A 206 28.30 -35.57 0.88
C PRO A 206 26.87 -35.84 1.38
N VAL A 207 26.72 -36.20 2.66
CA VAL A 207 25.41 -36.40 3.29
C VAL A 207 24.75 -35.04 3.55
N ASP A 208 25.48 -34.10 4.17
CA ASP A 208 24.96 -32.76 4.47
C ASP A 208 24.58 -32.01 3.18
N LEU A 209 25.38 -32.15 2.12
CA LEU A 209 25.09 -31.57 0.80
C LEU A 209 23.79 -32.13 0.20
N ARG A 210 23.56 -33.44 0.36
CA ARG A 210 22.34 -34.07 -0.12
C ARG A 210 21.12 -33.64 0.67
N GLU A 211 21.21 -33.63 2.00
CA GLU A 211 20.12 -33.17 2.87
C GLU A 211 19.76 -31.71 2.58
N ALA A 212 20.75 -30.82 2.48
CA ALA A 212 20.51 -29.42 2.13
C ALA A 212 19.88 -29.24 0.74
N THR A 213 20.25 -30.09 -0.22
CA THR A 213 19.66 -30.08 -1.58
C THR A 213 18.22 -30.59 -1.56
N GLU A 214 17.94 -31.66 -0.81
CA GLU A 214 16.61 -32.23 -0.63
C GLU A 214 15.67 -31.21 0.07
N GLU A 215 16.12 -30.55 1.15
CA GLU A 215 15.38 -29.48 1.83
C GLU A 215 14.99 -28.33 0.89
N TRP A 216 15.92 -27.91 0.03
CA TRP A 216 15.65 -26.86 -0.96
C TRP A 216 14.66 -27.32 -2.03
N GLU A 217 14.74 -28.57 -2.47
CA GLU A 217 13.80 -29.13 -3.43
C GLU A 217 12.40 -29.25 -2.83
N GLU A 218 12.28 -29.65 -1.56
CA GLU A 218 11.01 -29.66 -0.82
C GLU A 218 10.41 -28.25 -0.72
N LEU A 219 11.20 -27.24 -0.34
CA LEU A 219 10.75 -25.85 -0.28
C LEU A 219 10.21 -25.38 -1.64
N ARG A 220 10.94 -25.65 -2.72
CA ARG A 220 10.52 -25.28 -4.09
C ARG A 220 9.23 -25.98 -4.49
N ASN A 221 9.08 -27.24 -4.14
CA ASN A 221 7.87 -28.02 -4.42
C ASN A 221 6.68 -27.49 -3.62
N GLN A 222 6.90 -27.09 -2.37
CA GLN A 222 5.87 -26.47 -1.53
C GLN A 222 5.40 -25.14 -2.11
N GLU A 223 6.32 -24.23 -2.47
CA GLU A 223 5.98 -22.95 -3.10
C GLU A 223 5.20 -23.15 -4.40
N ALA A 224 5.58 -24.14 -5.21
CA ALA A 224 4.87 -24.48 -6.44
C ALA A 224 3.44 -25.01 -6.19
N ALA A 225 3.26 -25.82 -5.15
CA ALA A 225 1.95 -26.32 -4.74
C ALA A 225 1.04 -25.18 -4.24
N GLU A 226 1.57 -24.29 -3.40
CA GLU A 226 0.85 -23.12 -2.90
C GLU A 226 0.44 -22.17 -4.04
N ALA A 227 1.31 -21.99 -5.04
CA ALA A 227 1.00 -21.20 -6.23
C ALA A 227 -0.14 -21.79 -7.07
N GLU A 228 -0.20 -23.13 -7.22
CA GLU A 228 -1.28 -23.82 -7.91
C GLU A 228 -2.60 -23.72 -7.12
N ASP A 229 -2.57 -23.90 -5.80
CA ASP A 229 -3.74 -23.74 -4.94
C ASP A 229 -4.28 -22.31 -4.98
N ALA A 230 -3.40 -21.31 -4.95
CA ALA A 230 -3.77 -19.91 -5.13
C ALA A 230 -4.40 -19.66 -6.51
N ARG A 231 -3.94 -20.32 -7.58
CA ARG A 231 -4.54 -20.22 -8.92
C ARG A 231 -5.94 -20.83 -8.92
N LEU A 232 -6.11 -22.01 -8.34
CA LEU A 232 -7.41 -22.69 -8.25
C LEU A 232 -8.41 -21.87 -7.44
N LEU A 233 -7.98 -21.26 -6.33
CA LEU A 233 -8.83 -20.40 -5.51
C LEU A 233 -9.28 -19.14 -6.29
N LYS A 234 -8.37 -18.51 -7.04
CA LYS A 234 -8.71 -17.38 -7.92
C LYS A 234 -9.72 -17.77 -9.00
N GLU A 235 -9.55 -18.92 -9.63
CA GLU A 235 -10.51 -19.43 -10.62
C GLU A 235 -11.87 -19.75 -10.01
N HIS A 236 -11.88 -20.36 -8.82
CA HIS A 236 -13.10 -20.66 -8.08
C HIS A 236 -13.83 -19.38 -7.67
N ASN A 237 -13.13 -18.41 -7.10
CA ASN A 237 -13.67 -17.11 -6.73
C ASN A 237 -14.24 -16.38 -7.96
N LYS A 238 -13.49 -16.36 -9.08
CA LYS A 238 -13.98 -15.80 -10.35
C LYS A 238 -15.29 -16.45 -10.82
N LYS A 239 -15.40 -17.78 -10.74
CA LYS A 239 -16.63 -18.51 -11.09
C LYS A 239 -17.78 -18.17 -10.13
N GLN A 240 -17.51 -18.02 -8.83
CA GLN A 240 -18.51 -17.62 -7.84
C GLN A 240 -19.00 -16.18 -8.06
N ILE A 241 -18.11 -15.25 -8.41
CA ILE A 241 -18.50 -13.87 -8.73
C ILE A 241 -19.36 -13.87 -9.99
N LEU A 242 -18.93 -14.55 -11.05
CA LEU A 242 -19.70 -14.63 -12.30
C LEU A 242 -21.09 -15.26 -12.09
N SER A 243 -21.23 -16.24 -11.21
CA SER A 243 -22.54 -16.87 -10.91
C SER A 243 -23.45 -16.00 -10.04
N LYS A 244 -22.89 -15.29 -9.04
CA LYS A 244 -23.67 -14.39 -8.17
C LYS A 244 -24.08 -13.11 -8.87
N PHE A 245 -23.18 -12.56 -9.67
CA PHE A 245 -23.36 -11.31 -10.40
C PHE A 245 -23.71 -11.58 -11.86
N ASP A 246 -24.49 -12.64 -12.09
CA ASP A 246 -25.05 -13.01 -13.38
C ASP A 246 -25.48 -11.71 -14.07
N LEU A 247 -24.70 -11.31 -15.09
CA LEU A 247 -24.74 -10.00 -15.73
C LEU A 247 -26.05 -9.95 -16.52
N ARG A 248 -27.17 -9.89 -15.82
CA ARG A 248 -28.45 -9.56 -16.40
C ARG A 248 -28.23 -8.19 -17.00
N PRO A 249 -28.32 -8.05 -18.34
CA PRO A 249 -28.24 -6.74 -18.94
C PRO A 249 -29.28 -5.89 -18.23
N VAL A 250 -28.81 -4.87 -17.50
CA VAL A 250 -29.68 -3.90 -16.86
C VAL A 250 -30.47 -3.31 -18.01
N THR A 251 -31.73 -3.73 -18.14
CA THR A 251 -32.63 -3.14 -19.12
C THR A 251 -32.75 -1.69 -18.71
N ALA A 252 -32.06 -0.82 -19.46
CA ALA A 252 -32.09 0.61 -19.21
C ALA A 252 -33.56 1.00 -19.02
N PRO A 253 -33.91 1.75 -17.94
CA PRO A 253 -35.29 2.14 -17.68
C PRO A 253 -35.86 2.70 -18.97
N LYS A 254 -36.83 1.97 -19.54
CA LYS A 254 -37.48 2.34 -20.79
C LYS A 254 -38.31 3.56 -20.46
N ASP A 255 -37.69 4.72 -20.59
CA ASP A 255 -38.27 6.02 -20.29
C ASP A 255 -39.61 6.11 -21.05
N PRO A 256 -40.77 6.11 -20.38
CA PRO A 256 -42.07 5.87 -21.03
C PRO A 256 -42.54 7.05 -21.90
N ARG A 257 -41.68 8.01 -22.22
CA ARG A 257 -42.03 9.23 -22.98
C ARG A 257 -41.48 9.31 -24.40
N LYS A 258 -40.89 8.25 -24.94
CA LYS A 258 -40.55 8.19 -26.38
C LYS A 258 -41.03 6.90 -27.04
N VAL A 259 -42.34 6.83 -27.22
CA VAL A 259 -42.91 6.02 -28.30
C VAL A 259 -42.82 6.87 -29.57
N ALA A 260 -41.88 6.53 -30.45
CA ALA A 260 -42.14 6.53 -31.90
C ALA A 260 -40.93 6.01 -32.68
N LYS A 261 -41.16 4.84 -33.29
CA LYS A 261 -40.77 4.47 -34.65
C LYS A 261 -39.32 4.02 -34.89
N GLY A 262 -39.20 2.74 -35.23
CA GLY A 262 -38.09 2.22 -36.04
C GLY A 262 -37.38 1.04 -35.40
N VAL A 263 -37.85 -0.16 -35.74
CA VAL A 263 -37.11 -1.41 -35.54
C VAL A 263 -35.98 -1.47 -36.57
N SER A 264 -34.73 -1.68 -36.13
CA SER A 264 -33.82 -2.62 -36.79
C SER A 264 -32.79 -3.15 -35.79
N ALA A 265 -32.47 -4.43 -35.96
CA ALA A 265 -31.58 -5.25 -35.15
C ALA A 265 -30.09 -4.81 -35.27
N PRO A 266 -29.17 -5.41 -34.49
CA PRO A 266 -27.86 -4.86 -34.20
C PRO A 266 -26.85 -5.25 -35.28
N ASP A 267 -26.07 -4.27 -35.75
CA ASP A 267 -24.93 -4.53 -36.61
C ASP A 267 -23.64 -4.08 -35.94
N ALA A 268 -22.64 -4.94 -36.09
CA ALA A 268 -21.36 -4.86 -35.42
C ALA A 268 -20.45 -3.79 -36.07
N PHE A 269 -19.69 -3.13 -35.19
CA PHE A 269 -18.30 -2.70 -35.38
C PHE A 269 -17.90 -1.80 -36.58
N ILE A 270 -17.25 -0.67 -36.19
CA ILE A 270 -16.20 0.12 -36.88
C ILE A 270 -16.67 1.38 -37.60
N GLY A 271 -16.17 2.53 -37.12
CA GLY A 271 -15.97 3.70 -37.98
C GLY A 271 -15.99 5.04 -37.26
N LYS A 272 -14.81 5.45 -36.75
CA LYS A 272 -14.38 6.82 -36.40
C LYS A 272 -15.36 7.97 -36.73
N GLU A 273 -15.97 8.53 -35.70
CA GLU A 273 -16.22 9.98 -35.64
C GLU A 273 -16.10 10.42 -34.18
N ALA A 274 -15.38 11.51 -33.96
CA ALA A 274 -15.09 12.05 -32.64
C ALA A 274 -16.36 12.67 -32.02
N GLU A 275 -17.29 11.83 -31.58
CA GLU A 275 -18.29 12.26 -30.60
C GLU A 275 -17.57 12.41 -29.26
N ALA A 276 -17.62 13.63 -28.72
CA ALA A 276 -17.19 13.94 -27.37
C ALA A 276 -17.74 12.88 -26.41
N GLN A 277 -16.88 11.94 -26.02
CA GLN A 277 -17.25 10.85 -25.14
C GLN A 277 -17.80 11.49 -23.86
N LYS A 278 -19.11 11.36 -23.66
CA LYS A 278 -19.80 11.74 -22.43
C LYS A 278 -19.14 10.95 -21.31
N LYS A 279 -18.12 11.55 -20.68
CA LYS A 279 -17.40 10.96 -19.57
C LYS A 279 -18.37 10.90 -18.39
N VAL A 280 -18.95 9.72 -18.20
CA VAL A 280 -19.80 9.43 -17.06
C VAL A 280 -18.92 9.44 -15.81
N ARG A 281 -19.28 10.27 -14.82
CA ARG A 281 -18.59 10.31 -13.52
C ARG A 281 -19.46 9.65 -12.46
N TYR A 282 -18.84 8.85 -11.61
CA TYR A 282 -19.48 8.13 -10.50
C TYR A 282 -18.98 8.69 -9.17
N LEU A 283 -19.88 8.82 -8.21
CA LEU A 283 -19.61 9.12 -6.80
C LEU A 283 -20.50 8.16 -5.98
N ASP A 284 -19.91 7.41 -5.05
CA ASP A 284 -20.60 6.40 -4.21
C ASP A 284 -21.49 5.41 -4.99
N GLY A 285 -20.98 4.93 -6.14
CA GLY A 285 -21.70 4.00 -7.01
C GLY A 285 -22.90 4.61 -7.75
N ARG A 286 -23.20 5.91 -7.57
CA ARG A 286 -24.26 6.63 -8.30
C ARG A 286 -23.68 7.50 -9.41
N VAL A 287 -24.38 7.55 -10.54
CA VAL A 287 -24.01 8.37 -11.69
C VAL A 287 -24.32 9.84 -11.39
N VAL A 288 -23.28 10.67 -11.25
CA VAL A 288 -23.41 12.09 -10.88
C VAL A 288 -23.33 13.04 -12.08
N SER A 289 -22.73 12.65 -13.20
CA SER A 289 -22.74 13.47 -14.42
C SER A 289 -22.63 12.62 -15.68
N ASN A 290 -23.57 12.83 -16.60
CA ASN A 290 -23.59 12.23 -17.94
C ASN A 290 -23.23 13.22 -19.05
N LYS A 291 -22.91 14.48 -18.71
CA LYS A 291 -22.79 15.59 -19.68
C LYS A 291 -21.40 16.20 -19.79
N GLY A 292 -20.39 15.67 -19.09
CA GLY A 292 -19.00 16.15 -19.20
C GLY A 292 -18.76 17.52 -18.56
N GLU A 293 -19.70 18.03 -17.76
CA GLU A 293 -19.50 19.24 -16.97
C GLU A 293 -18.43 18.98 -15.88
N LYS A 294 -17.45 19.90 -15.77
CA LYS A 294 -16.30 19.75 -14.87
C LYS A 294 -16.67 19.82 -13.39
N PHE A 295 -17.80 20.44 -13.05
CA PHE A 295 -18.26 20.68 -11.69
C PHE A 295 -19.50 19.83 -11.41
N ILE A 296 -19.46 19.05 -10.33
CA ILE A 296 -20.62 18.34 -9.81
C ILE A 296 -21.37 19.37 -8.97
N ILE A 297 -22.39 20.01 -9.54
CA ILE A 297 -23.32 20.80 -8.74
C ILE A 297 -24.27 19.77 -8.12
N GLU A 298 -23.93 19.28 -6.93
CA GLU A 298 -24.89 18.60 -6.09
C GLU A 298 -26.08 19.55 -5.91
N LYS A 299 -27.20 19.24 -6.56
CA LYS A 299 -28.48 19.83 -6.19
C LYS A 299 -28.89 19.17 -4.88
N THR A 300 -28.24 19.57 -3.78
CA THR A 300 -28.85 19.61 -2.45
C THR A 300 -29.99 20.63 -2.50
N GLY A 301 -31.01 20.32 -3.30
CA GLY A 301 -32.31 20.97 -3.28
C GLY A 301 -33.09 20.43 -2.10
N GLU A 302 -32.51 20.55 -0.90
CA GLU A 302 -33.33 20.64 0.29
C GLU A 302 -33.82 22.09 0.29
N GLU A 303 -35.09 22.21 -0.03
CA GLU A 303 -35.87 23.43 -0.19
C GLU A 303 -35.83 24.22 1.12
N TRP A 304 -34.78 25.00 1.33
CA TRP A 304 -34.73 25.98 2.40
C TRP A 304 -35.68 27.12 2.01
N ASP A 305 -36.94 27.02 2.45
CA ASP A 305 -37.92 28.11 2.53
C ASP A 305 -37.44 29.14 3.58
N GLY A 306 -36.32 29.78 3.24
CA GLY A 306 -35.71 30.84 4.01
C GLY A 306 -36.39 32.17 3.73
N GLY A 307 -37.58 32.35 4.30
CA GLY A 307 -37.95 33.59 4.96
C GLY A 307 -37.98 34.88 4.12
N SER A 308 -39.19 35.28 3.75
CA SER A 308 -39.67 36.67 3.75
C SER A 308 -38.71 37.75 3.22
N ARG A 309 -38.80 38.05 1.92
CA ARG A 309 -38.41 39.35 1.36
C ARG A 309 -39.39 40.44 1.80
N GLY A 310 -39.41 40.74 3.10
CA GLY A 310 -40.09 41.91 3.64
C GLY A 310 -39.63 43.16 2.89
N LYS A 311 -40.57 43.86 2.24
CA LYS A 311 -40.36 45.21 1.72
C LYS A 311 -39.95 46.11 2.88
N VAL A 312 -38.67 46.47 2.92
CA VAL A 312 -38.18 47.51 3.82
C VAL A 312 -38.70 48.85 3.29
N TYR A 313 -39.85 49.29 3.80
CA TYR A 313 -40.26 50.69 3.72
C TYR A 313 -39.39 51.49 4.70
N THR A 314 -38.25 52.01 4.23
CA THR A 314 -37.57 53.07 4.97
C THR A 314 -38.34 54.38 4.82
N LYS A 315 -39.27 54.51 5.78
CA LYS A 315 -39.80 55.74 6.36
C LYS A 315 -38.69 56.80 6.52
N GLY A 316 -38.77 57.95 5.85
CA GLY A 316 -37.98 59.12 6.28
C GLY A 316 -37.61 60.17 5.24
N LYS A 317 -38.50 61.15 5.09
CA LYS A 317 -38.22 62.53 4.65
C LYS A 317 -37.14 63.20 5.54
N ARG A 318 -36.16 63.90 4.95
CA ARG A 318 -35.47 65.14 5.39
C ARG A 318 -34.15 65.24 4.57
N GLY A 319 -33.81 66.28 3.83
CA GLY A 319 -34.40 67.60 3.62
C GLY A 319 -33.84 68.25 2.34
N LYS A 320 -34.36 69.44 2.06
CA LYS A 320 -34.13 70.26 0.87
C LYS A 320 -33.13 71.35 1.24
N GLY A 321 -32.04 71.48 0.48
CA GLY A 321 -31.15 72.65 0.45
C GLY A 321 -30.01 72.65 1.47
N PHE A 322 -28.78 72.56 0.97
CA PHE A 322 -27.73 73.51 1.36
C PHE A 322 -27.09 74.02 0.07
N THR A 323 -26.95 75.35 0.06
CA THR A 323 -26.32 76.25 -0.93
C THR A 323 -24.92 75.84 -1.36
#